data_AF-A0A6J1AN04-F1
#
_entry.id   AF-A0A6J1AN04-F1
#
_cell.length_a   1.000
_cell.length_b   1.000
_cell.length_c   1.000
_cell.angle_alpha   90.00
_cell.angle_beta   90.00
_cell.angle_gamma   90.00
#
_symmetry.space_group_name_H-M   'P 1'
#
loop_
_entity.id
_entity.type
_entity.pdbx_description
1 polymer ?
#
loop_
_entity_poly.entity_id
_entity_poly.type
_entity_poly.pdbx_seq_one_letter_code
_entity_poly.pdbx_strand_id
1 'polypeptide(L)'
;METANSKPSSKRLLFDRRYGWVFDEWKDPSEEALAGGRGMFCIVPLAKALLKTASNSINLAASSVVKVLEKPNLLSPQELEANLRDQLQRVTNSIQKP
;
A
#
# COMPACT_ATOMS: atom_id res chain seq x y z
N MET A 1 22.77 28.70 -4.92
CA MET A 1 21.89 29.64 -4.18
C MET A 1 20.73 28.82 -3.64
N GLU A 2 20.91 28.23 -2.47
CA GLU A 2 19.82 27.53 -1.77
C GLU A 2 18.98 28.59 -1.08
N THR A 3 17.72 28.73 -1.49
CA THR A 3 16.75 29.60 -0.84
C THR A 3 16.38 28.96 0.50
N ALA A 4 16.97 29.47 1.58
CA ALA A 4 16.50 29.20 2.93
C ALA A 4 15.07 29.75 3.06
N ASN A 5 14.09 28.87 2.84
CA ASN A 5 12.69 29.18 3.01
C ASN A 5 12.44 29.31 4.53
N SER A 6 12.67 30.51 5.07
CA SER A 6 12.36 30.82 6.46
C SER A 6 10.85 30.91 6.63
N LYS A 7 10.20 29.75 6.80
CA LYS A 7 8.82 29.70 7.27
C LYS A 7 8.77 30.48 8.59
N PRO A 8 7.91 31.50 8.73
CA PRO A 8 7.76 32.21 9.99
C PRO A 8 7.34 31.19 11.06
N SER A 9 8.14 31.09 12.12
CA SER A 9 7.81 30.20 13.23
C SER A 9 6.49 30.66 13.84
N SER A 10 5.46 29.82 13.79
CA SER A 10 4.12 30.03 14.34
C SER A 10 4.07 30.02 15.87
N LYS A 11 5.16 30.47 16.53
CA LYS A 11 5.22 30.62 17.97
C LYS A 11 4.31 31.78 18.36
N ARG A 12 3.20 31.46 19.02
CA ARG A 12 2.25 32.46 19.52
C ARG A 12 2.37 32.55 21.03
N LEU A 13 2.54 33.77 21.53
CA LEU A 13 2.41 34.03 22.95
C LEU A 13 0.92 34.15 23.29
N LEU A 14 0.42 33.26 24.14
CA LEU A 14 -0.96 33.22 24.60
C LEU A 14 -1.01 33.49 26.10
N PHE A 15 -2.05 34.19 26.54
CA PHE A 15 -2.30 34.36 27.96
C PHE A 15 -3.33 33.31 28.42
N ASP A 16 -2.88 32.36 29.24
CA ASP A 16 -3.73 31.39 29.94
C ASP A 16 -3.97 31.88 31.38
N ARG A 17 -5.23 31.90 31.82
CA ARG A 17 -5.60 32.40 33.16
C ARG A 17 -4.96 31.62 34.32
N ARG A 18 -4.65 30.33 34.13
CA ARG A 18 -4.05 29.46 35.16
C ARG A 18 -2.54 29.49 35.16
N TYR A 19 -1.92 29.72 34.00
CA TYR A 19 -0.49 29.57 33.80
C TYR A 19 0.23 30.86 33.37
N GLY A 20 -0.51 31.95 33.14
CA GLY A 20 0.04 33.22 32.66
C GLY A 20 0.38 33.18 31.18
N TRP A 21 1.45 33.88 30.79
CA TRP A 21 1.92 33.90 29.40
C TRP A 21 2.59 32.58 29.05
N VAL A 22 2.00 31.83 28.10
CA VAL A 22 2.49 30.55 27.59
C VAL A 22 2.88 30.71 26.12
N PHE A 23 4.02 30.12 25.75
CA PHE A 23 4.40 29.97 24.35
C PHE A 23 3.72 28.73 23.77
N ASP A 24 2.84 28.95 22.80
CA ASP A 24 2.23 27.90 22.00
C ASP A 24 2.96 27.82 20.64
N GLU A 25 3.59 26.69 20.37
CA GLU A 25 4.22 26.41 19.08
C GLU A 25 3.25 25.58 18.25
N TRP A 26 2.34 26.23 17.52
CA TRP A 26 1.43 25.54 16.62
C TRP A 26 2.21 24.97 15.43
N LYS A 27 2.65 23.71 15.52
CA LYS A 27 3.28 23.04 14.38
C LYS A 27 2.22 22.55 13.39
N ASP A 28 2.54 22.65 12.11
CA ASP A 28 1.70 22.07 11.08
C ASP A 28 1.60 20.55 11.30
N PRO A 29 0.40 19.95 11.22
CA PRO A 29 0.20 18.53 11.49
C PRO A 29 1.04 17.64 10.57
N SER A 30 1.36 18.08 9.35
CA SER A 30 2.22 17.32 8.44
C SER A 30 3.69 17.34 8.88
N GLU A 31 4.17 18.47 9.41
CA GLU A 31 5.54 18.60 9.93
C GLU A 31 5.70 17.79 11.22
N GLU A 32 4.70 17.79 12.12
CA GLU A 32 4.74 17.00 13.36
C GLU A 32 4.68 15.49 13.09
N ALA A 33 3.93 15.06 12.06
CA ALA A 33 3.92 13.66 11.62
C ALA A 33 5.28 13.18 11.10
N LEU A 34 6.09 14.10 10.55
CA LEU A 34 7.42 13.83 10.01
C LEU A 34 8.54 14.04 11.04
N ALA A 35 8.35 14.91 12.04
CA ALA A 35 9.36 15.35 13.00
C ALA A 35 9.98 14.24 13.86
N GLY A 36 9.32 13.07 13.98
CA GLY A 36 9.82 11.91 14.72
C GLY A 36 10.35 10.77 13.88
N GLY A 37 10.58 10.96 12.57
CA GLY A 37 10.97 9.88 11.64
C GLY A 37 9.84 8.87 11.36
N ARG A 38 8.64 9.09 11.92
CA ARG A 38 7.48 8.18 11.77
C ARG A 38 6.85 8.20 10.38
N GLY A 39 7.11 9.23 9.58
CA GLY A 39 6.65 9.29 8.20
C GLY A 39 7.65 8.84 7.12
N MET A 40 8.89 8.45 7.48
CA MET A 40 9.98 8.28 6.49
C MET A 40 10.52 6.85 6.28
N PHE A 41 9.95 5.82 6.92
CA PHE A 41 10.50 4.46 6.81
C PHE A 41 9.48 3.41 6.33
N CYS A 42 8.66 3.76 5.35
CA CYS A 42 7.86 2.76 4.63
C CYS A 42 8.72 1.83 3.76
N ILE A 43 10.00 2.12 3.53
CA ILE A 43 10.92 1.30 2.71
C ILE A 43 11.01 -0.15 3.25
N VAL A 44 11.16 -0.33 4.57
CA VAL A 44 11.31 -1.66 5.17
C VAL A 44 10.00 -2.46 5.11
N PRO A 45 8.83 -1.93 5.55
CA PRO A 45 7.55 -2.60 5.37
C PRO A 45 7.19 -2.86 3.90
N LEU A 46 7.50 -1.94 2.98
CA LEU A 46 7.25 -2.11 1.54
C LEU A 46 8.14 -3.21 0.95
N ALA A 47 9.44 -3.20 1.23
CA ALA A 47 10.35 -4.25 0.77
C ALA A 47 9.92 -5.63 1.30
N LYS A 48 9.52 -5.72 2.57
CA LYS A 48 8.98 -6.95 3.17
C LYS A 48 7.69 -7.40 2.48
N ALA A 49 6.78 -6.48 2.18
CA ALA A 49 5.54 -6.78 1.47
C ALA A 49 5.82 -7.27 0.04
N LEU A 50 6.71 -6.60 -0.69
CA LEU A 50 7.12 -6.99 -2.05
C LEU A 50 7.74 -8.39 -2.07
N LEU A 51 8.70 -8.67 -1.17
CA LEU A 51 9.32 -9.98 -1.06
C LEU A 51 8.30 -11.09 -0.72
N LYS A 52 7.37 -10.81 0.20
CA LYS A 52 6.32 -11.76 0.57
C LYS A 52 5.39 -12.06 -0.61
N THR A 53 5.00 -11.04 -1.36
CA THR A 53 4.18 -11.20 -2.57
C THR A 53 4.90 -12.01 -3.64
N ALA A 54 6.19 -11.74 -3.88
CA ALA A 54 7.00 -12.51 -4.82
C ALA A 54 7.18 -13.98 -4.39
N SER A 55 7.38 -14.25 -3.10
CA SER A 55 7.47 -15.62 -2.60
C SER A 55 6.13 -16.37 -2.76
N ASN A 56 5.02 -15.71 -2.47
CA ASN A 56 3.69 -16.29 -2.66
C ASN A 56 3.39 -16.58 -4.14
N SER A 57 3.83 -15.72 -5.07
CA SER A 57 3.61 -15.95 -6.50
C SER A 57 4.37 -17.18 -7.01
N ILE A 58 5.59 -17.42 -6.51
CA ILE A 58 6.37 -18.64 -6.81
C ILE A 58 5.63 -19.89 -6.32
N ASN A 59 5.12 -19.87 -5.10
CA ASN A 59 4.37 -21.01 -4.55
C ASN A 59 3.08 -21.29 -5.35
N LEU A 60 2.37 -20.23 -5.76
CA LEU A 60 1.20 -20.37 -6.63
C LEU A 60 1.57 -20.95 -7.99
N ALA A 61 2.63 -20.44 -8.64
CA ALA A 61 3.09 -20.95 -9.92
C ALA A 61 3.53 -22.42 -9.83
N ALA A 62 4.33 -22.78 -8.82
CA ALA A 62 4.77 -24.15 -8.60
C ALA A 62 3.57 -25.09 -8.36
N SER A 63 2.63 -24.70 -7.50
CA SER A 63 1.43 -25.50 -7.26
C SER A 63 0.51 -25.60 -8.49
N SER A 64 0.50 -24.58 -9.35
CA SER A 64 -0.25 -24.59 -10.60
C SER A 64 0.39 -25.54 -11.61
N VAL A 65 1.72 -25.52 -11.75
CA VAL A 65 2.46 -26.45 -12.63
C VAL A 65 2.26 -27.89 -12.15
N VAL A 66 2.32 -28.14 -10.84
CA VAL A 66 2.05 -29.47 -10.28
C VAL A 66 0.61 -29.90 -10.57
N LYS A 67 -0.40 -29.03 -10.36
CA LYS A 67 -1.80 -29.35 -10.67
C LYS A 67 -2.03 -29.63 -12.16
N VAL A 68 -1.35 -28.90 -13.03
CA VAL A 68 -1.38 -29.10 -14.49
C VAL A 68 -0.71 -30.44 -14.87
N LEU A 69 0.41 -30.77 -14.22
CA LEU A 69 1.11 -32.03 -14.42
C LEU A 69 0.31 -33.24 -13.90
N GLU A 70 -0.41 -33.10 -12.78
CA GLU A 70 -1.27 -34.13 -12.21
C GLU A 70 -2.54 -34.38 -13.03
N LYS A 71 -3.01 -33.39 -13.80
CA LYS A 71 -4.22 -33.49 -14.63
C LYS A 71 -3.98 -32.97 -16.07
N PRO A 72 -3.18 -33.68 -16.88
CA PRO A 72 -2.85 -33.26 -18.23
C PRO A 72 -4.05 -33.28 -19.20
N ASN A 73 -5.13 -33.99 -18.88
CA ASN A 73 -6.36 -34.01 -19.68
C ASN A 73 -7.05 -32.63 -19.76
N LEU A 74 -6.84 -31.75 -18.78
CA LEU A 74 -7.39 -30.37 -18.76
C LEU A 74 -6.65 -29.41 -19.70
N LEU A 75 -5.55 -29.85 -20.32
CA LEU A 75 -4.79 -29.07 -21.30
C LEU A 75 -5.26 -29.29 -22.74
N SER A 76 -6.35 -30.02 -22.95
CA SER A 76 -7.03 -30.02 -24.24
C SER A 76 -7.31 -28.56 -24.66
N PRO A 77 -6.82 -28.10 -25.82
CA PRO A 77 -6.96 -26.70 -26.23
C PRO A 77 -8.41 -26.20 -26.19
N GLN A 78 -9.36 -27.10 -26.45
CA GLN A 78 -10.79 -26.83 -26.49
C GLN A 78 -11.38 -26.69 -25.07
N GLU A 79 -10.97 -27.55 -24.13
CA GLU A 79 -11.44 -27.48 -22.73
C GLU A 79 -10.82 -26.28 -21.99
N LEU A 80 -9.56 -25.96 -22.29
CA LEU A 80 -8.86 -24.80 -21.75
C LEU A 80 -9.53 -23.49 -22.22
N GLU A 81 -9.83 -23.39 -23.51
CA GLU A 81 -10.50 -22.21 -24.08
C GLU A 81 -11.91 -22.02 -23.49
N ALA A 82 -12.68 -23.11 -23.36
CA ALA A 82 -14.01 -23.07 -22.74
C ALA A 82 -13.94 -22.64 -21.27
N ASN A 83 -13.00 -23.17 -20.49
CA ASN A 83 -12.82 -22.82 -19.08
C ASN A 83 -12.37 -21.36 -18.90
N LEU A 84 -11.45 -20.87 -19.74
CA LEU A 84 -11.02 -19.47 -19.72
C LEU A 84 -12.17 -18.51 -20.07
N ARG A 85 -12.98 -18.84 -21.09
CA ARG A 85 -14.17 -18.05 -21.45
C ARG A 85 -15.18 -18.02 -20.29
N ASP A 86 -15.44 -19.16 -19.66
CA ASP A 86 -16.33 -19.25 -18.48
C ASP A 86 -15.82 -18.41 -17.30
N GLN A 87 -14.51 -18.45 -17.00
CA GLN A 87 -13.90 -17.64 -15.95
C GLN A 87 -13.99 -16.14 -16.26
N LEU A 88 -13.71 -15.74 -17.51
CA LEU A 88 -13.82 -14.35 -17.94
C LEU A 88 -15.26 -13.85 -17.85
N GLN A 89 -16.23 -14.66 -18.27
CA GLN A 89 -17.64 -14.32 -18.18
C GLN A 89 -18.08 -14.20 -16.71
N ARG A 90 -17.62 -15.10 -15.84
CA ARG A 90 -17.91 -15.05 -14.40
C ARG A 90 -17.34 -13.79 -13.73
N VAL A 91 -16.11 -13.39 -14.07
CA VAL A 91 -15.48 -12.17 -13.56
C VAL A 91 -16.22 -10.94 -14.06
N THR A 92 -16.54 -10.90 -15.35
CA THR A 92 -17.32 -9.80 -15.96
C THR A 92 -18.66 -9.64 -15.27
N ASN A 93 -19.40 -10.74 -15.07
CA ASN A 93 -20.68 -10.76 -14.37
C ASN A 93 -20.57 -10.38 -12.89
N SER A 94 -19.43 -10.68 -12.24
CA SER A 94 -19.18 -10.30 -10.85
C SER A 94 -18.89 -8.80 -10.69
N ILE A 95 -18.31 -8.17 -11.70
CA ILE A 95 -18.04 -6.72 -11.73
C ILE A 95 -19.30 -5.94 -12.13
N GLN A 96 -20.17 -6.56 -12.93
CA GLN A 96 -21.43 -5.96 -13.38
C GLN A 96 -22.57 -6.02 -12.36
N LYS A 97 -22.41 -6.76 -11.25
CA LYS A 97 -23.38 -6.76 -10.14
C LYS A 97 -23.13 -5.52 -9.26
N PRO A 98 -24.14 -4.65 -9.05
CA PRO A 98 -24.02 -3.48 -8.19
C PRO A 98 -23.85 -3.86 -6.71
#